data_AF-A0A921HTP9-F1
#
_entry.id   AF-A0A921HTP9-F1
#
_cell.length_a   1.000
_cell.length_b   1.000
_cell.length_c   1.000
_cell.angle_alpha   90.00
_cell.angle_beta   90.00
_cell.angle_gamma   90.00
#
_symmetry.space_group_name_H-M   'P 1'
#
loop_
_entity.id
_entity.type
_entity.pdbx_description
1 polymer ?
#
loop_
_entity_poly.entity_id
_entity_poly.type
_entity_poly.pdbx_seq_one_letter_code
_entity_poly.pdbx_strand_id
1 'polypeptide(L)' 'VDVLMVDPPRKGLASSLIDSLKNIKPEKIVYISCNPATLARDLSLLSDTYEIGDVTPVDMFPMTNHIESVTQLKLK' A
#
# COMPACT_ATOMS: atom_id res chain seq x y z
N VAL A 1 -3.56 7.05 15.45
CA VAL A 1 -2.38 6.47 14.77
C VAL A 1 -2.04 7.42 13.67
N ASP A 2 -0.94 8.16 13.81
CA ASP A 2 -0.62 9.25 12.88
C ASP A 2 -0.07 8.70 11.55
N VAL A 3 0.72 7.63 11.63
CA VAL A 3 1.24 6.90 10.46
C VAL A 3 1.17 5.40 10.70
N LEU A 4 0.71 4.66 9.71
CA LEU A 4 0.79 3.20 9.68
C LEU A 4 1.65 2.76 8.50
N MET A 5 2.59 1.83 8.74
CA MET A 5 3.38 1.21 7.68
C MET A 5 2.94 -0.24 7.49
N VAL A 6 2.76 -0.66 6.23
CA VAL A 6 2.39 -2.04 5.87
C VAL A 6 3.33 -2.57 4.81
N ASP A 7 3.79 -3.80 5.00
CA ASP A 7 4.64 -4.55 4.06
C ASP A 7 4.07 -5.99 3.93
N PRO A 8 2.98 -6.17 3.16
CA PRO A 8 2.33 -7.45 3.01
C PRO A 8 3.11 -8.43 2.10
N PRO A 9 2.83 -9.74 2.20
CA PRO A 9 3.34 -10.71 1.24
C PRO A 9 2.80 -10.45 -0.18
N ARG A 10 3.30 -11.17 -1.19
CA ARG A 10 2.91 -11.03 -2.63
C ARG A 10 1.40 -11.08 -2.94
N LYS A 11 0.57 -11.53 -2.00
CA LYS A 11 -0.90 -11.56 -2.11
C LYS A 11 -1.56 -10.21 -1.81
N GLY A 12 -0.82 -9.23 -1.29
CA GLY A 12 -1.34 -7.95 -0.80
C GLY A 12 -1.95 -8.05 0.60
N LEU A 13 -2.72 -7.03 0.98
CA LEU A 13 -3.41 -6.96 2.26
C LEU A 13 -4.57 -7.98 2.32
N ALA A 14 -4.83 -8.49 3.52
CA ALA A 14 -6.06 -9.23 3.79
C ALA A 14 -7.26 -8.27 3.77
N SER A 15 -8.42 -8.73 3.31
CA SER A 15 -9.65 -7.94 3.29
C SER A 15 -10.01 -7.36 4.67
N SER A 16 -9.88 -8.17 5.72
CA SER A 16 -10.10 -7.73 7.11
C SER A 16 -9.21 -6.57 7.55
N LEU A 17 -7.98 -6.51 7.03
CA LEU A 17 -7.07 -5.40 7.30
C LEU A 17 -7.53 -4.15 6.54
N ILE A 18 -7.93 -4.28 5.27
CA ILE A 18 -8.49 -3.16 4.49
C ILE A 18 -9.71 -2.55 5.21
N ASP A 19 -10.62 -3.38 5.70
CA ASP A 19 -11.78 -2.94 6.46
C ASP A 19 -11.36 -2.22 7.76
N SER A 20 -10.35 -2.77 8.46
CA SER A 20 -9.80 -2.16 9.67
C SER A 20 -9.16 -0.79 9.37
N LEU A 21 -8.46 -0.64 8.24
CA LEU A 21 -7.85 0.64 7.83
C LEU A 21 -8.91 1.70 7.50
N LYS A 22 -10.05 1.29 6.93
CA LYS A 22 -11.19 2.18 6.68
C LYS A 22 -11.92 2.59 7.96
N ASN A 23 -11.86 1.77 9.00
CA ASN A 23 -12.48 2.05 10.31
C ASN A 23 -11.59 2.90 11.21
N ILE A 24 -10.32 2.51 11.37
CA ILE A 24 -9.36 3.20 12.25
C ILE A 24 -8.94 4.55 11.65
N LYS A 25 -8.91 4.66 10.32
CA LYS A 25 -8.58 5.88 9.58
C LYS A 25 -7.27 6.56 10.05
N PRO A 26 -6.12 5.86 10.06
CA PRO A 26 -4.83 6.53 10.26
C PRO A 26 -4.66 7.71 9.28
N GLU A 27 -4.03 8.79 9.72
CA GLU A 27 -3.87 9.99 8.87
C GLU A 27 -3.00 9.71 7.62
N LYS A 28 -2.01 8.81 7.77
CA LYS A 28 -1.12 8.40 6.69
C LYS A 28 -0.89 6.90 6.70
N ILE A 29 -0.84 6.31 5.51
CA ILE A 29 -0.39 4.93 5.31
C ILE A 29 0.81 4.94 4.38
N VAL A 30 1.86 4.20 4.77
CA VAL A 30 3.00 3.88 3.91
C VAL A 30 2.89 2.41 3.53
N TYR A 31 2.60 2.14 2.26
CA TYR A 31 2.42 0.79 1.74
C TYR A 31 3.67 0.38 0.95
N ILE A 32 4.34 -0.69 1.38
CA ILE A 32 5.46 -1.31 0.68
C ILE A 32 4.94 -2.54 -0.07
N SER A 33 5.28 -2.70 -1.35
CA SER A 33 4.80 -3.84 -2.15
C SER A 33 5.84 -4.36 -3.12
N CYS A 34 5.98 -5.68 -3.11
CA CYS A 34 6.76 -6.48 -4.05
C CYS A 34 5.96 -6.96 -5.29
N ASN A 35 4.67 -6.58 -5.39
CA ASN A 35 3.78 -7.01 -6.47
C ASN A 35 2.84 -5.87 -6.91
N PRO A 36 3.12 -5.24 -8.07
CA PRO A 36 2.32 -4.12 -8.58
C PRO A 36 0.83 -4.45 -8.78
N ALA A 37 0.49 -5.69 -9.14
CA ALA A 37 -0.90 -6.07 -9.41
C ALA A 37 -1.75 -6.08 -8.13
N THR A 38 -1.23 -6.64 -7.04
CA THR A 38 -1.94 -6.65 -5.75
C THR A 38 -1.91 -5.29 -5.09
N LEU A 39 -0.84 -4.50 -5.29
CA LEU A 39 -0.82 -3.10 -4.87
C LEU A 39 -1.96 -2.32 -5.53
N ALA A 40 -2.09 -2.38 -6.87
CA ALA A 40 -3.14 -1.65 -7.59
C ALA A 40 -4.56 -2.02 -7.10
N ARG A 41 -4.81 -3.31 -6.84
CA ARG A 41 -6.07 -3.79 -6.26
C ARG A 41 -6.32 -3.14 -4.90
N ASP A 42 -5.36 -3.20 -3.99
CA ASP A 42 -5.53 -2.71 -2.62
C ASP A 42 -5.69 -1.18 -2.59
N LEU A 43 -4.93 -0.47 -3.42
CA LEU A 43 -5.07 0.98 -3.60
C LEU A 43 -6.47 1.35 -4.12
N SER A 44 -7.00 0.61 -5.09
CA SER A 44 -8.37 0.82 -5.58
C SER A 44 -9.43 0.55 -4.49
N LEU A 45 -9.18 -0.37 -3.57
CA LEU A 45 -10.09 -0.61 -2.46
C LEU A 45 -10.00 0.49 -1.40
N LEU A 46 -8.85 1.11 -1.21
CA LEU A 46 -8.63 2.19 -0.25
C LEU A 46 -8.91 3.59 -0.81
N SER A 47 -9.04 3.74 -2.13
CA SER A 47 -9.18 5.03 -2.81
C SER A 47 -10.48 5.76 -2.52
N ASP A 48 -11.48 5.11 -1.91
CA ASP A 48 -12.68 5.79 -1.42
C ASP A 48 -12.38 6.65 -0.18
N THR A 49 -11.51 6.16 0.69
CA THR A 49 -11.19 6.73 2.01
C THR A 49 -9.88 7.52 2.02
N TYR A 50 -8.94 7.15 1.15
CA TYR A 50 -7.60 7.73 1.09
C TYR A 50 -7.30 8.35 -0.27
N GLU A 51 -6.55 9.45 -0.26
CA GLU A 51 -5.87 9.98 -1.44
C GLU A 51 -4.57 9.19 -1.66
N ILE A 52 -4.38 8.68 -2.88
CA ILE A 52 -3.16 7.98 -3.27
C ILE A 52 -2.16 9.06 -3.70
N GLY A 53 -1.06 9.16 -2.96
CA GLY A 53 0.05 10.06 -3.28
C GLY A 53 1.09 9.38 -4.17
N ASP A 54 2.35 9.70 -3.93
CA ASP A 54 3.45 9.20 -4.74
C ASP A 54 3.62 7.68 -4.62
N VAL A 55 3.86 7.05 -5.76
CA VAL A 55 4.25 5.64 -5.89
C VAL A 55 5.69 5.62 -6.41
N THR A 56 6.63 5.19 -5.57
CA THR A 56 8.06 5.16 -5.91
C THR A 56 8.53 3.72 -6.05
N PRO A 57 8.84 3.26 -7.27
CA PRO A 57 9.52 1.97 -7.48
C PRO A 57 10.94 1.99 -6.91
N VAL A 58 11.38 0.85 -6.40
CA VAL A 58 12.72 0.63 -5.85
C VAL A 58 13.27 -0.66 -6.44
N ASP A 59 14.44 -0.57 -7.08
CA ASP A 59 15.18 -1.73 -7.56
C ASP A 59 15.99 -2.33 -6.40
N MET A 60 15.33 -3.15 -5.58
CA MET A 60 15.96 -3.85 -4.45
C MET A 60 16.70 -5.13 -4.90
N PHE A 61 16.36 -5.64 -6.09
CA PHE A 61 16.91 -6.89 -6.65
C PHE A 61 17.36 -6.67 -8.10
N PRO A 62 18.51 -6.01 -8.31
CA PRO A 62 19.01 -5.70 -9.64
C PRO A 62 19.20 -6.95 -10.49
N MET A 63 18.97 -6.81 -11.80
CA MET A 63 19.04 -7.91 -12.77
C MET A 63 18.01 -9.03 -12.53
N THR A 64 16.93 -8.74 -11.82
CA THR A 64 15.78 -9.65 -11.67
C THR A 64 14.50 -9.00 -12.19
N ASN A 65 13.41 -9.78 -12.27
CA ASN A 65 12.09 -9.26 -12.63
C ASN A 65 11.33 -8.68 -11.41
N HIS A 66 11.94 -8.66 -10.22
CA HIS A 66 11.30 -8.17 -9.01
C HIS A 66 11.37 -6.65 -8.95
N ILE A 67 10.25 -6.03 -8.59
CA ILE A 67 10.15 -4.58 -8.38
C ILE A 67 9.49 -4.39 -7.01
N GLU A 68 10.20 -3.72 -6.12
CA GLU A 68 9.61 -3.21 -4.89
C GLU A 68 9.04 -1.81 -5.15
N SER A 69 8.06 -1.40 -4.37
CA SER A 69 7.46 -0.07 -4.48
C SER A 69 7.03 0.42 -3.12
N VAL A 70 7.18 1.73 -2.89
CA VAL A 70 6.67 2.42 -1.71
C VAL A 70 5.60 3.40 -2.17
N THR A 71 4.39 3.26 -1.63
CA THR A 71 3.26 4.13 -1.92
C THR A 71 2.83 4.87 -0.67
N GLN A 72 2.68 6.18 -0.80
CA GLN A 72 2.08 7.00 0.24
C GLN A 72 0.58 7.13 0.03
N LEU A 73 -0.21 6.94 1.09
CA LEU A 73 -1.62 7.29 1.13
C LEU A 73 -1.87 8.29 2.25
N LYS A 74 -2.77 9.25 2.02
CA LYS A 74 -3.21 10.24 3.01
C LYS A 74 -4.72 10.13 3.21
N LEU A 75 -5.19 10.25 4.44
CA LEU A 75 -6.63 10.29 4.71
C LEU A 75 -7.25 11.49 3.98
N LYS A 76 -8.40 11.29 3.34
CA LYS A 76 -9.16 12.37 2.69
C LYS A 76 -9.90 13.25 3.68
#